data_AF-W6JTA5-F1
#
_entry.id   AF-W6JTA5-F1
#
_cell.length_a   1.000
_cell.length_b   1.000
_cell.length_c   1.000
_cell.angle_alpha   90.00
_cell.angle_beta   90.00
_cell.angle_gamma   90.00
#
_symmetry.space_group_name_H-M   'P 1'
#
loop_
_entity.id
_entity.type
_entity.pdbx_description
1 polymer ?
#
loop_
_entity_poly.entity_id
_entity_poly.type
_entity_poly.pdbx_seq_one_letter_code
_entity_poly.pdbx_strand_id
1 'polypeptide(L)'
;MLDPPRTGAGKDVCCAVAALSPRAIAYVACDPAALARDLATLTGQGYAVTRLRSFDAFPMTHHVECLALLEPAGGRIDRTGPTKIS
;
A
#
# COMPACT_ATOMS: atom_id res chain seq x y z
N MET A 1 8.56 -3.02 5.50
CA MET A 1 8.29 -3.18 4.06
C MET A 1 7.57 -4.50 3.88
N LEU A 2 6.47 -4.51 3.12
CA LEU A 2 5.69 -5.70 2.80
C LEU A 2 5.83 -5.98 1.30
N ASP A 3 6.30 -7.17 0.98
CA ASP A 3 6.39 -7.72 -0.38
C ASP A 3 5.85 -9.17 -0.36
N PRO A 4 4.52 -9.32 -0.28
CA PRO A 4 3.87 -10.61 -0.11
C PRO A 4 3.66 -11.33 -1.46
N PRO A 5 3.34 -12.63 -1.45
CA PRO A 5 2.96 -13.36 -2.66
C PRO A 5 1.72 -12.75 -3.34
N ARG A 6 1.42 -13.15 -4.59
CA ARG A 6 0.27 -12.62 -5.39
C ARG A 6 -1.07 -12.59 -4.66
N THR A 7 -1.27 -13.47 -3.68
CA THR A 7 -2.48 -13.54 -2.86
C THR A 7 -2.66 -12.37 -1.90
N GLY A 8 -1.61 -11.58 -1.65
CA GLY A 8 -1.56 -10.54 -0.62
C GLY A 8 -0.90 -11.01 0.68
N ALA A 9 -0.68 -10.09 1.61
CA ALA A 9 -0.16 -10.37 2.95
C ALA A 9 -1.22 -11.06 3.81
N GLY A 10 -2.50 -10.75 3.55
CA GLY A 10 -3.62 -11.27 4.32
C GLY A 10 -3.85 -10.52 5.62
N LYS A 11 -5.09 -10.62 6.10
CA LYS A 11 -5.59 -9.82 7.23
C LYS A 11 -4.76 -9.98 8.50
N ASP A 12 -4.37 -11.20 8.86
CA ASP A 12 -3.65 -11.47 10.11
C ASP A 12 -2.26 -10.83 10.11
N VAL A 13 -1.56 -10.88 8.97
CA VAL A 13 -0.26 -10.22 8.80
C VAL A 13 -0.42 -8.70 8.83
N CYS A 14 -1.41 -8.15 8.14
CA CYS A 14 -1.71 -6.71 8.16
C CYS A 14 -2.01 -6.22 9.58
N CYS A 15 -2.80 -6.97 10.36
CA CYS A 15 -3.09 -6.65 11.76
C CYS A 15 -1.83 -6.74 12.64
N ALA A 16 -1.02 -7.78 12.47
CA ALA A 16 0.22 -7.94 13.23
C ALA A 16 1.21 -6.81 12.94
N VAL A 17 1.34 -6.40 11.67
CA VAL A 17 2.19 -5.28 11.26
C VAL A 17 1.67 -3.96 11.82
N ALA A 18 0.36 -3.72 11.76
CA ALA A 18 -0.26 -2.53 12.33
C ALA A 18 -0.09 -2.46 13.86
N ALA A 19 -0.12 -3.61 14.55
CA ALA A 19 0.09 -3.69 16.00
C ALA A 19 1.49 -3.22 16.43
N LEU A 20 2.51 -3.38 15.56
CA LEU A 20 3.86 -2.85 15.79
C LEU A 20 3.91 -1.31 15.71
N SER A 21 2.80 -0.65 15.34
CA SER A 21 2.67 0.81 15.19
C SER A 21 3.80 1.45 14.37
N PRO A 22 4.17 0.92 13.18
CA PRO A 22 5.17 1.55 12.34
C PRO A 22 4.74 2.97 11.93
N ARG A 23 5.74 3.86 11.82
CA ARG A 23 5.55 5.24 11.33
C ARG A 23 5.17 5.31 9.85
N ALA A 24 5.52 4.28 9.08
CA ALA A 24 5.16 4.15 7.68
C ALA A 24 5.20 2.66 7.26
N ILE A 25 4.35 2.28 6.32
CA ILE A 25 4.28 0.96 5.71
C ILE A 25 4.41 1.13 4.20
N ALA A 26 5.52 0.65 3.64
CA ALA A 26 5.65 0.47 2.20
C ALA A 26 5.17 -0.93 1.82
N TYR A 27 4.24 -1.01 0.88
CA TYR A 27 3.58 -2.22 0.42
C TYR A 27 3.77 -2.37 -1.09
N VAL A 28 4.31 -3.51 -1.52
CA VAL A 28 4.49 -3.89 -2.92
C VAL A 28 3.52 -5.03 -3.23
N ALA A 29 2.80 -4.95 -4.33
CA ALA A 29 1.96 -6.05 -4.79
C ALA A 29 1.79 -6.04 -6.31
N CYS A 30 1.94 -7.21 -6.92
CA CYS A 30 1.70 -7.44 -8.35
C CYS A 30 0.23 -7.77 -8.70
N ASP A 31 -0.66 -7.79 -7.70
CA ASP A 31 -2.10 -7.96 -7.85
C ASP A 31 -2.84 -6.79 -7.18
N PRO A 32 -3.55 -5.94 -7.96
CA PRO A 32 -4.24 -4.76 -7.43
C PRO A 32 -5.45 -5.11 -6.54
N ALA A 33 -6.10 -6.25 -6.77
CA ALA A 33 -7.24 -6.68 -5.96
C ALA A 33 -6.78 -7.20 -4.59
N ALA A 34 -5.67 -7.94 -4.54
CA ALA A 34 -5.04 -8.32 -3.28
C ALA A 34 -4.56 -7.10 -2.49
N LEU A 35 -3.88 -6.17 -3.16
CA LEU A 35 -3.47 -4.91 -2.56
C LEU A 35 -4.66 -4.16 -1.95
N ALA A 36 -5.75 -3.98 -2.69
CA ALA A 36 -6.93 -3.25 -2.20
C ALA A 36 -7.53 -3.86 -0.92
N ARG A 37 -7.58 -5.19 -0.80
CA ARG A 37 -8.09 -5.88 0.41
C ARG A 37 -7.17 -5.65 1.61
N ASP A 38 -5.86 -5.71 1.41
CA ASP A 38 -4.88 -5.54 2.47
C ASP A 38 -4.79 -4.07 2.91
N LEU A 39 -4.89 -3.13 1.97
CA LEU A 39 -5.01 -1.70 2.27
C LEU A 39 -6.28 -1.40 3.09
N ALA A 40 -7.43 -2.00 2.75
CA ALA A 40 -8.66 -1.83 3.52
C ALA A 40 -8.51 -2.33 4.98
N THR A 41 -7.74 -3.39 5.18
CA THR A 41 -7.43 -3.88 6.53
C THR A 41 -6.55 -2.86 7.27
N LEU A 42 -5.47 -2.38 6.65
CA LEU A 42 -4.56 -1.43 7.29
C LEU A 42 -5.23 -0.08 7.58
N THR A 43 -6.12 0.39 6.71
CA THR A 43 -6.88 1.63 6.96
C THR A 43 -7.87 1.48 8.10
N GLY A 44 -8.50 0.31 8.24
CA GLY A 44 -9.29 -0.05 9.41
C GLY A 44 -8.49 -0.05 10.72
N GLN A 45 -7.17 -0.20 10.66
CA GLN A 45 -6.26 -0.14 11.80
C GLN A 45 -5.68 1.27 12.06
N GLY A 46 -6.23 2.32 11.43
CA GLY A 46 -5.82 3.71 11.67
C GLY A 46 -4.67 4.20 10.80
N TYR A 47 -4.36 3.51 9.71
CA TYR A 47 -3.44 4.00 8.68
C TYR A 47 -4.20 4.73 7.56
N ALA A 48 -3.53 5.62 6.86
CA ALA A 48 -4.02 6.26 5.65
C ALA A 48 -3.05 5.97 4.49
N VAL A 49 -3.57 5.71 3.30
CA VAL A 49 -2.75 5.58 2.09
C VAL A 49 -2.32 6.98 1.66
N THR A 50 -1.03 7.28 1.75
CA THR A 50 -0.50 8.62 1.46
C THR A 50 0.12 8.71 0.07
N ARG A 51 0.57 7.58 -0.49
CA ARG A 51 1.00 7.49 -1.89
C ARG A 51 0.61 6.14 -2.49
N LEU A 52 0.21 6.15 -3.74
CA LEU A 52 -0.03 4.96 -4.56
C LEU A 52 0.59 5.17 -5.94
N ARG A 53 1.36 4.19 -6.42
CA ARG A 53 1.92 4.16 -7.77
C ARG A 53 1.73 2.77 -8.35
N SER A 54 1.25 2.70 -9.57
CA SER A 54 1.14 1.46 -10.33
C SER A 54 2.03 1.55 -11.56
N PHE A 55 2.82 0.51 -11.81
CA PHE A 55 3.70 0.36 -12.96
C PHE A 55 3.18 -0.81 -13.80
N ASP A 56 2.81 -0.51 -15.04
CA ASP A 56 2.60 -1.52 -16.06
C ASP A 56 3.94 -1.68 -16.81
N ALA A 57 4.72 -2.67 -16.40
CA ALA A 57 6.05 -2.90 -16.94
C ALA A 57 6.02 -3.66 -18.28
N PHE A 58 4.86 -4.15 -18.72
CA PHE A 58 4.74 -5.03 -19.88
C PHE A 58 3.43 -4.80 -20.62
N PRO A 59 3.43 -3.87 -21.60
CA PRO A 59 2.28 -3.69 -22.49
C PRO A 59 1.88 -5.04 -23.09
N MET A 60 0.59 -5.39 -23.02
CA MET A 60 0.00 -6.68 -23.41
C MET A 60 0.09 -7.83 -22.38
N THR A 61 0.42 -7.56 -21.11
CA THR A 61 0.30 -8.56 -20.03
C THR A 61 -0.55 -8.06 -18.87
N HIS A 62 -1.12 -8.98 -18.08
CA HIS A 62 -1.86 -8.66 -16.85
C HIS A 62 -0.96 -8.36 -15.64
N HIS A 63 0.34 -8.08 -15.83
CA HIS A 63 1.27 -7.84 -14.71
C HIS A 63 1.37 -6.35 -14.41
N VAL A 64 0.72 -5.94 -13.33
CA VAL A 64 0.77 -4.56 -12.81
C VAL A 64 1.44 -4.58 -11.45
N GLU A 65 2.57 -3.92 -11.31
CA GLU A 65 3.23 -3.74 -10.02
C GLU A 65 2.68 -2.50 -9.32
N CYS A 66 2.09 -2.68 -8.15
CA CYS A 66 1.52 -1.61 -7.34
C CYS A 66 2.37 -1.38 -6.08
N LEU A 67 2.71 -0.12 -5.83
CA LEU A 67 3.39 0.37 -4.64
C LEU A 67 2.47 1.30 -3.86
N ALA A 68 2.19 0.97 -2.61
CA ALA A 68 1.45 1.82 -1.69
C ALA A 68 2.32 2.21 -0.49
N LEU A 69 2.23 3.48 -0.09
CA LEU A 69 2.77 4.00 1.17
C LEU A 69 1.60 4.31 2.10
N LEU A 70 1.64 3.77 3.30
CA LEU A 70 0.68 4.06 4.35
C LEU A 70 1.36 4.70 5.55
N GLU A 71 0.71 5.70 6.16
CA GLU A 71 1.19 6.38 7.37
C GLU A 71 0.03 6.48 8.38
N PRO A 72 0.29 6.55 9.70
CA PRO A 72 -0.76 6.69 10.70
C PRO A 72 -1.64 7.93 10.44
N ALA A 73 -2.96 7.76 10.42
CA ALA A 73 -3.91 8.82 10.06
C ALA A 73 -3.90 10.01 11.03
N GLY A 74 -3.44 9.82 12.27
CA GLY A 74 -3.24 10.89 13.26
C GLY A 74 -1.86 11.56 13.20
N GLY A 75 -0.94 11.04 12.38
CA GLY A 75 0.37 11.65 12.12
C GLY A 75 0.22 12.73 11.07
N ARG A 76 0.21 14.00 11.47
CA ARG A 76 0.08 15.16 10.59
C ARG A 76 1.11 15.09 9.44
N ILE A 77 0.68 14.71 8.24
CA ILE A 77 1.50 14.72 7.03
C ILE A 77 1.47 16.10 6.38
N ASP A 78 2.39 16.97 6.79
CA ASP A 78 2.88 18.00 5.87
C ASP A 78 3.59 17.27 4.72
N ARG A 79 2.96 17.24 3.53
CA ARG A 79 3.61 17.64 2.27
C ARG A 79 2.71 17.49 1.05
N THR A 80 2.28 18.64 0.55
CA THR A 80 2.07 18.91 -0.88
C THR A 80 3.29 18.44 -1.69
N GLY A 81 3.07 17.59 -2.69
CA GLY A 81 4.03 17.29 -3.75
C GLY A 81 3.28 17.25 -5.08
N PRO A 82 3.76 17.91 -6.14
CA PRO A 82 2.97 18.13 -7.34
C PRO A 82 2.85 16.83 -8.13
N THR A 83 1.66 16.25 -8.18
CA THR A 83 1.31 15.26 -9.21
C THR A 83 1.07 16.02 -10.51
N LYS A 84 2.16 16.42 -11.19
CA LYS A 84 2.12 16.69 -12.62
C LYS A 84 2.23 15.33 -13.32
N ILE A 85 1.12 14.88 -13.88
CA ILE A 85 1.11 13.84 -14.92
C ILE A 85 1.23 14.64 -16.21
N SER A 86 2.43 14.63 -16.80
CA SER A 86 2.67 15.08 -18.18
C SER A 86 2.51 13.90 -19.11
#